data_AF-A0A424MYT7-F1
#
_entry.id   AF-A0A424MYT7-F1
#
_cell.length_a   1.000
_cell.length_b   1.000
_cell.length_c   1.000
_cell.angle_alpha   90.00
_cell.angle_beta   90.00
_cell.angle_gamma   90.00
#
_symmetry.space_group_name_H-M   'P 1'
#
loop_
_entity.id
_entity.type
_entity.pdbx_description
1 polymer ?
#
loop_
_entity_poly.entity_id
_entity_poly.type
_entity_poly.pdbx_seq_one_letter_code
_entity_poly.pdbx_strand_id
1 'polypeptide(L)'
;MLPLDRGGAPRNHILLGTVQVVLGKPSIELSVNRGLGPITSLALRAGRRTVGIGKITAVNSNGKTDEIQVLRQLARNSVSPKISLQRSGKLRSIRIKATALTTQTSSLRVYAMLDQDNRQRALEIRRAKGEWIELGFARPPRFRTKTDVIAVGRSKGRLEAFRLVVEKHDVRFQGLRVVYGNGSEQEFPFYSKVNDGVTTNRFVLAREGRGRYVQKIIVRYNTTTNFKGRALVKFQGYRR
;
A
#
# COMPACT_ATOMS: atom_id res chain seq x y z
N MET A 1 -12.22 -19.93 -22.37
CA MET A 1 -12.77 -19.06 -21.30
C MET A 1 -11.99 -19.35 -20.01
N LEU A 2 -10.96 -18.56 -19.69
CA LEU A 2 -10.05 -18.85 -18.56
C LEU A 2 -10.64 -18.36 -17.22
N PRO A 3 -10.47 -19.11 -16.12
CA PRO A 3 -11.10 -18.80 -14.85
C PRO A 3 -10.49 -17.54 -14.22
N LEU A 4 -11.35 -16.67 -13.71
CA LEU A 4 -10.97 -15.53 -12.88
C LEU A 4 -10.37 -16.05 -11.57
N ASP A 5 -9.04 -15.95 -11.47
CA ASP A 5 -8.24 -16.33 -10.30
C ASP A 5 -8.83 -15.68 -9.03
N ARG A 6 -9.49 -16.51 -8.21
CA ARG A 6 -10.13 -16.07 -6.96
C ARG A 6 -9.04 -15.89 -5.89
N GLY A 7 -8.60 -14.65 -5.72
CA GLY A 7 -8.21 -14.14 -4.40
C GLY A 7 -6.70 -14.03 -4.09
N GLY A 8 -5.81 -14.50 -4.94
CA GLY A 8 -4.36 -14.32 -4.80
C GLY A 8 -3.88 -12.94 -5.28
N ALA A 9 -2.75 -12.47 -4.76
CA ALA A 9 -1.97 -11.48 -5.52
C ALA A 9 -1.38 -12.20 -6.76
N PRO A 10 -1.28 -11.54 -7.93
CA PRO A 10 -0.86 -12.19 -9.17
C PRO A 10 0.47 -12.95 -9.03
N ARG A 11 0.80 -13.96 -9.83
CA ARG A 11 2.16 -14.55 -9.78
C ARG A 11 3.15 -13.58 -10.44
N ASN A 12 4.37 -13.44 -9.91
CA ASN A 12 5.45 -12.56 -10.44
C ASN A 12 5.10 -11.06 -10.55
N HIS A 13 4.77 -10.43 -9.43
CA HIS A 13 4.44 -9.00 -9.40
C HIS A 13 5.11 -8.25 -8.25
N ILE A 14 5.13 -6.93 -8.37
CA ILE A 14 5.48 -6.00 -7.29
C ILE A 14 4.34 -5.01 -7.10
N LEU A 15 3.90 -4.81 -5.86
CA LEU A 15 2.96 -3.75 -5.50
C LEU A 15 3.64 -2.38 -5.68
N LEU A 16 3.12 -1.57 -6.61
CA LEU A 16 3.57 -0.20 -6.84
C LEU A 16 2.96 0.77 -5.83
N GLY A 17 1.69 0.54 -5.48
CA GLY A 17 0.97 1.41 -4.56
C GLY A 17 -0.48 1.00 -4.40
N THR A 18 -1.16 1.69 -3.49
CA THR A 18 -2.60 1.53 -3.27
C THR A 18 -3.25 2.91 -3.25
N VAL A 19 -4.32 3.09 -4.01
CA VAL A 19 -5.07 4.35 -4.09
C VAL A 19 -6.47 4.20 -3.53
N GLN A 20 -7.01 5.33 -3.05
CA GLN A 20 -8.41 5.44 -2.67
C GLN A 20 -9.24 5.89 -3.86
N VAL A 21 -10.31 5.15 -4.12
CA VAL A 21 -11.30 5.51 -5.13
C VAL A 21 -12.56 5.95 -4.40
N VAL A 22 -12.90 7.22 -4.56
CA VAL A 22 -14.05 7.88 -3.93
C VAL A 22 -15.00 8.33 -5.02
N LEU A 23 -16.31 8.28 -4.75
CA LEU A 23 -17.32 8.80 -5.67
C LEU A 23 -17.04 10.27 -5.98
N GLY A 24 -17.13 10.66 -7.25
CA GLY A 24 -16.88 12.04 -7.69
C GLY A 24 -15.40 12.46 -7.78
N LYS A 25 -14.43 11.61 -7.40
CA LYS A 25 -12.99 11.88 -7.55
C LYS A 25 -12.36 10.89 -8.53
N PRO A 26 -12.40 11.17 -9.84
CA PRO A 26 -12.14 10.16 -10.85
C PRO A 26 -10.67 9.92 -11.12
N SER A 27 -9.73 10.77 -10.69
CA SER A 27 -8.31 10.66 -11.07
C SER A 27 -7.42 10.53 -9.84
N ILE A 28 -6.56 9.51 -9.82
CA ILE A 28 -5.55 9.35 -8.77
C ILE A 28 -4.17 9.13 -9.41
N GLU A 29 -3.17 9.83 -8.89
CA GLU A 29 -1.78 9.69 -9.31
C GLU A 29 -0.97 8.88 -8.28
N LEU A 30 -0.18 7.95 -8.80
CA LEU A 30 0.77 7.14 -8.07
C LEU A 30 2.17 7.44 -8.57
N SER A 31 3.02 7.99 -7.71
CA SER A 31 4.45 8.05 -7.96
C SER A 31 5.02 6.63 -7.91
N VAL A 32 5.69 6.21 -8.97
CA VAL A 32 6.38 4.93 -9.00
C VAL A 32 7.78 5.12 -8.42
N ASN A 33 8.14 4.31 -7.43
CA ASN A 33 9.47 4.39 -6.81
C ASN A 33 10.56 4.18 -7.88
N ARG A 34 11.46 5.16 -7.99
CA ARG A 34 12.60 5.11 -8.92
C ARG A 34 13.48 3.90 -8.59
N GLY A 35 13.59 2.93 -9.49
CA GLY A 35 14.45 1.76 -9.31
C GLY A 35 13.81 0.42 -9.65
N LEU A 36 12.51 0.39 -9.93
CA LEU A 36 11.96 -0.74 -10.66
C LEU A 36 12.55 -0.68 -12.08
N GLY A 37 13.06 -1.81 -12.57
CA GLY A 37 13.55 -1.94 -13.94
C GLY A 37 12.43 -1.66 -14.96
N PRO A 38 12.63 -1.95 -16.25
CA PRO A 38 11.57 -1.79 -17.22
C PRO A 38 10.31 -2.56 -16.78
N ILE A 39 9.18 -1.87 -16.71
CA ILE A 39 7.87 -2.48 -16.43
C ILE A 39 7.17 -2.66 -17.78
N THR A 40 6.73 -3.88 -18.06
CA THR A 40 6.10 -4.24 -19.35
C THR A 40 4.60 -4.43 -19.22
N SER A 41 4.10 -4.71 -18.02
CA SER A 41 2.66 -4.82 -17.80
C SER A 41 2.27 -4.42 -16.38
N LEU A 42 1.01 -4.01 -16.24
CA LEU A 42 0.37 -3.70 -14.96
C LEU A 42 -0.78 -4.66 -14.70
N ALA A 43 -1.16 -4.81 -13.44
CA ALA A 43 -2.48 -5.31 -13.08
C ALA A 43 -3.06 -4.49 -11.93
N LEU A 44 -4.38 -4.44 -11.88
CA LEU A 44 -5.14 -3.69 -10.89
C LEU A 44 -5.97 -4.66 -10.06
N ARG A 45 -6.06 -4.46 -8.75
CA ARG A 45 -6.98 -5.21 -7.89
C ARG A 45 -7.93 -4.27 -7.17
N ALA A 46 -9.22 -4.49 -7.37
CA ALA A 46 -10.25 -3.81 -6.60
C ALA A 46 -10.31 -4.39 -5.17
N GLY A 47 -10.54 -3.52 -4.20
CA GLY A 47 -10.86 -3.89 -2.83
C GLY A 47 -12.28 -4.42 -2.70
N ARG A 48 -12.94 -4.13 -1.59
CA ARG A 48 -14.28 -4.68 -1.28
C ARG A 48 -15.43 -4.17 -2.15
N ARG A 49 -15.20 -3.15 -2.96
CA ARG A 49 -16.23 -2.53 -3.80
C ARG A 49 -15.82 -2.54 -5.25
N THR A 50 -16.82 -2.59 -6.12
CA THR A 50 -16.62 -2.49 -7.56
C THR A 50 -16.07 -1.10 -7.91
N VAL A 51 -15.04 -1.08 -8.74
CA VAL A 51 -14.38 0.15 -9.20
C VAL A 51 -14.49 0.21 -10.72
N GLY A 52 -14.99 1.32 -11.25
CA GLY A 52 -14.88 1.63 -12.67
C GLY A 52 -13.47 2.12 -12.98
N ILE A 53 -12.81 1.51 -13.97
CA ILE A 53 -11.51 1.94 -14.49
C ILE A 53 -11.74 2.50 -15.88
N GLY A 54 -11.47 3.79 -16.05
CA GLY A 54 -11.58 4.46 -17.33
C GLY A 54 -10.28 4.38 -18.13
N LYS A 55 -9.27 5.08 -17.63
CA LYS A 55 -8.00 5.33 -18.33
C LYS A 55 -6.82 5.11 -17.41
N ILE A 56 -5.74 4.56 -17.93
CA ILE A 56 -4.43 4.51 -17.27
C ILE A 56 -3.46 5.31 -18.12
N THR A 57 -2.71 6.19 -17.47
CA THR A 57 -1.66 7.00 -18.07
C THR A 57 -0.37 6.66 -17.34
N ALA A 58 0.56 5.97 -18.00
CA ALA A 58 1.85 5.60 -17.45
C ALA A 58 2.93 6.51 -18.04
N VAL A 59 3.67 7.23 -17.20
CA VAL A 59 4.73 8.15 -17.62
C VAL A 59 6.08 7.50 -17.34
N ASN A 60 6.89 7.35 -18.39
CA ASN A 60 8.26 6.84 -18.30
C ASN A 60 9.22 7.92 -17.77
N SER A 61 10.42 7.48 -17.35
CA SER A 61 11.47 8.37 -16.85
C SER A 61 11.98 9.37 -17.89
N ASN A 62 11.83 9.04 -19.18
CA ASN A 62 12.14 9.92 -20.31
C ASN A 62 10.98 10.87 -20.67
N GLY A 63 9.92 10.93 -19.86
CA GLY A 63 8.76 11.81 -20.09
C GLY A 63 7.75 11.30 -21.12
N LYS A 64 8.03 10.18 -21.81
CA LYS A 64 7.05 9.58 -22.74
C LYS A 64 5.91 8.94 -21.97
N THR A 65 4.72 8.99 -22.55
CA THR A 65 3.49 8.55 -21.89
C THR A 65 2.82 7.45 -22.69
N ASP A 66 2.39 6.39 -21.98
CA ASP A 66 1.48 5.37 -22.49
C ASP A 66 0.08 5.64 -21.96
N GLU A 67 -0.89 5.79 -22.87
CA GLU A 67 -2.29 5.97 -22.52
C GLU A 67 -3.10 4.74 -22.92
N ILE A 68 -3.77 4.16 -21.94
CA ILE A 68 -4.49 2.89 -22.12
C ILE A 68 -5.93 3.10 -21.67
N GLN A 69 -6.86 2.97 -22.61
CA GLN A 69 -8.28 2.89 -22.30
C GLN A 69 -8.58 1.47 -21.81
N VAL A 70 -9.11 1.37 -20.60
CA VAL A 70 -9.49 0.09 -20.01
C VAL A 70 -11.00 -0.09 -20.04
N LEU A 71 -11.75 1.01 -19.81
CA LEU A 71 -13.22 1.08 -19.82
C LEU A 71 -13.89 -0.16 -19.22
N ARG A 72 -13.50 -0.51 -17.99
CA ARG A 72 -13.95 -1.76 -17.35
C ARG A 72 -14.35 -1.56 -15.91
N GLN A 73 -15.37 -2.28 -15.48
CA GLN A 73 -15.66 -2.45 -14.07
C GLN A 73 -14.82 -3.61 -13.51
N LEU A 74 -14.09 -3.34 -12.43
CA LEU A 74 -13.44 -4.36 -11.61
C LEU A 74 -14.36 -4.71 -10.45
N ALA A 75 -14.93 -5.91 -10.48
CA ALA A 75 -15.74 -6.44 -9.40
C ALA A 75 -14.97 -6.47 -8.07
N ARG A 76 -15.69 -6.45 -6.94
CA ARG A 76 -15.07 -6.54 -5.61
C ARG A 76 -14.08 -7.71 -5.52
N ASN A 77 -12.93 -7.45 -4.92
CA ASN A 77 -11.82 -8.38 -4.72
C ASN A 77 -11.25 -9.02 -5.99
N SER A 78 -11.64 -8.55 -7.18
CA SER A 78 -11.15 -9.07 -8.46
C SER A 78 -9.87 -8.38 -8.90
N VAL A 79 -9.09 -9.10 -9.71
CA VAL A 79 -7.88 -8.60 -10.37
C VAL A 79 -8.18 -8.37 -11.85
N SER A 80 -7.60 -7.33 -12.44
CA SER A 80 -7.62 -7.11 -13.88
C SER A 80 -6.75 -8.15 -14.60
N PRO A 81 -7.06 -8.48 -15.87
CA PRO A 81 -6.08 -8.99 -16.80
C PRO A 81 -4.84 -8.12 -16.81
N LYS A 82 -3.74 -8.69 -17.30
CA LYS A 82 -2.52 -7.95 -17.53
C LYS A 82 -2.81 -6.84 -18.54
N ILE A 83 -2.37 -5.64 -18.20
CA ILE A 83 -2.48 -4.45 -19.02
C ILE A 83 -1.08 -4.20 -19.56
N SER A 84 -0.87 -4.52 -20.82
CA SER A 84 0.43 -4.33 -21.48
C SER A 84 0.72 -2.84 -21.64
N LEU A 85 1.94 -2.44 -21.27
CA LEU A 85 2.47 -1.12 -21.57
C LEU A 85 3.11 -1.19 -22.95
N GLN A 86 2.73 -0.30 -23.86
CA GLN A 86 3.27 -0.28 -25.22
C GLN A 86 4.76 0.09 -25.22
N ARG A 87 5.19 0.91 -24.26
CA ARG A 87 6.57 1.32 -24.08
C ARG A 87 7.12 0.68 -22.81
N SER A 88 7.94 -0.35 -22.99
CA SER A 88 8.74 -0.91 -21.90
C SER A 88 9.77 0.11 -21.44
N GLY A 89 9.80 0.41 -20.15
CA GLY A 89 10.67 1.46 -19.63
C GLY A 89 10.60 1.62 -18.12
N LYS A 90 11.53 2.41 -17.57
CA LYS A 90 11.50 2.79 -16.15
C LYS A 90 10.34 3.76 -15.94
N LEU A 91 9.30 3.33 -15.25
CA LEU A 91 8.16 4.20 -14.93
C LEU A 91 8.55 5.26 -13.89
N ARG A 92 8.07 6.48 -14.11
CA ARG A 92 8.16 7.62 -13.19
C ARG A 92 6.86 7.77 -12.39
N SER A 93 5.72 7.76 -13.05
CA SER A 93 4.42 7.85 -12.40
C SER A 93 3.35 7.10 -13.20
N ILE A 94 2.26 6.76 -12.50
CA ILE A 94 1.07 6.17 -13.10
C ILE A 94 -0.12 6.98 -12.60
N ARG A 95 -0.90 7.52 -13.52
CA ARG A 95 -2.19 8.14 -13.23
C ARG A 95 -3.29 7.19 -13.67
N ILE A 96 -4.25 6.97 -12.79
CA ILE A 96 -5.39 6.08 -13.06
C ILE A 96 -6.65 6.91 -12.90
N LYS A 97 -7.45 6.95 -13.97
CA LYS A 97 -8.82 7.43 -13.91
C LYS A 97 -9.72 6.29 -13.42
N ALA A 98 -10.01 6.27 -12.12
CA ALA A 98 -10.88 5.31 -11.47
C ALA A 98 -12.05 6.00 -10.76
N THR A 99 -13.24 5.45 -10.92
CA THR A 99 -14.47 5.99 -10.32
C THR A 99 -15.09 4.93 -9.41
N ALA A 100 -15.43 5.32 -8.18
CA ALA A 100 -16.21 4.45 -7.31
C ALA A 100 -17.66 4.45 -7.82
N LEU A 101 -18.27 3.26 -7.90
CA LEU A 101 -19.67 3.12 -8.30
C LEU A 101 -20.64 3.24 -7.11
N THR A 102 -20.11 3.51 -5.92
CA THR A 102 -20.86 3.63 -4.67
C THR A 102 -20.33 4.80 -3.87
N THR A 103 -21.15 5.37 -2.97
CA THR A 103 -20.75 6.41 -2.02
C THR A 103 -19.65 5.98 -1.05
N GLN A 104 -19.48 4.66 -0.85
CA GLN A 104 -18.43 4.10 -0.03
C GLN A 104 -17.09 4.05 -0.77
N THR A 105 -16.01 4.40 -0.07
CA THR A 105 -14.65 4.35 -0.61
C THR A 105 -14.21 2.93 -0.91
N SER A 106 -13.52 2.73 -2.03
CA SER A 106 -12.83 1.47 -2.36
C SER A 106 -11.32 1.69 -2.44
N SER A 107 -10.55 0.62 -2.26
CA SER A 107 -9.11 0.63 -2.56
C SER A 107 -8.85 0.07 -3.95
N LEU A 108 -7.88 0.62 -4.67
CA LEU A 108 -7.34 0.03 -5.89
C LEU A 108 -5.84 -0.20 -5.70
N ARG A 109 -5.42 -1.47 -5.72
CA ARG A 109 -4.00 -1.84 -5.66
C ARG A 109 -3.45 -1.93 -7.07
N VAL A 110 -2.26 -1.40 -7.28
CA VAL A 110 -1.59 -1.36 -8.58
C VAL A 110 -0.33 -2.18 -8.51
N TYR A 111 -0.21 -3.15 -9.41
CA TYR A 111 0.89 -4.09 -9.45
C TYR A 111 1.64 -3.93 -10.77
N ALA A 112 2.97 -3.91 -10.71
CA ALA A 112 3.82 -4.16 -11.86
C ALA A 112 4.00 -5.66 -12.01
N MET A 113 3.77 -6.16 -13.22
CA MET A 113 4.17 -7.51 -13.61
C MET A 113 5.60 -7.42 -14.13
N LEU A 114 6.46 -8.30 -13.62
CA LEU A 114 7.85 -8.38 -14.05
C LEU A 114 8.06 -9.75 -14.70
N ASP A 115 8.85 -9.78 -15.77
CA ASP A 115 9.49 -11.03 -16.20
C ASP A 115 10.49 -11.52 -15.13
N GLN A 116 11.01 -12.74 -15.28
CA GLN A 116 11.89 -13.35 -14.27
C GLN A 116 13.20 -12.56 -14.06
N ASP A 117 13.80 -12.02 -15.12
CA ASP A 117 15.06 -11.28 -15.06
C ASP A 117 14.89 -9.91 -14.41
N ASN A 118 13.83 -9.18 -14.76
CA ASN A 118 13.48 -7.90 -14.16
C ASN A 118 12.98 -8.07 -12.73
N ARG A 119 12.40 -9.23 -12.38
CA ARG A 119 12.06 -9.55 -10.98
C ARG A 119 13.31 -9.62 -10.13
N GLN A 120 14.34 -10.36 -10.56
CA GLN A 120 15.57 -10.49 -9.78
C GLN A 120 16.26 -9.14 -9.63
N ARG A 121 16.39 -8.37 -10.71
CA ARG A 121 16.93 -7.00 -10.67
C ARG A 121 16.10 -6.06 -9.81
N ALA A 122 14.77 -6.12 -9.86
CA ALA A 122 13.91 -5.29 -9.02
C ALA A 122 13.99 -5.69 -7.54
N LEU A 123 14.15 -6.98 -7.23
CA LEU A 123 14.39 -7.45 -5.87
C LEU A 123 15.77 -7.00 -5.37
N GLU A 124 16.81 -7.05 -6.21
CA GLU A 124 18.15 -6.55 -5.89
C GLU A 124 18.17 -5.03 -5.69
N ILE A 125 17.51 -4.26 -6.56
CA ILE A 125 17.41 -2.80 -6.37
C ILE A 125 16.58 -2.46 -5.13
N ARG A 126 15.53 -3.23 -4.83
CA ARG A 126 14.81 -3.08 -3.55
C ARG A 126 15.70 -3.43 -2.36
N ARG A 127 16.50 -4.49 -2.43
CA ARG A 127 17.49 -4.81 -1.39
C ARG A 127 18.52 -3.69 -1.23
N ALA A 128 19.02 -3.12 -2.33
CA ALA A 128 20.01 -2.05 -2.33
C ALA A 128 19.45 -0.67 -1.90
N LYS A 129 18.16 -0.42 -2.08
CA LYS A 129 17.49 0.85 -1.69
C LYS A 129 16.74 0.75 -0.37
N GLY A 130 16.46 -0.46 0.09
CA GLY A 130 15.66 -0.77 1.26
C GLY A 130 14.29 -1.37 0.93
N GLU A 131 13.80 -2.21 1.84
CA GLU A 131 12.58 -2.99 1.70
C GLU A 131 11.58 -2.73 2.83
N TRP A 132 10.30 -2.93 2.53
CA TRP A 132 9.24 -2.92 3.53
C TRP A 132 9.10 -4.32 4.13
N ILE A 133 9.49 -4.49 5.39
CA ILE A 133 9.34 -5.74 6.15
C ILE A 133 8.12 -5.69 7.05
N GLU A 134 7.50 -6.84 7.33
CA GLU A 134 6.42 -6.92 8.31
C GLU A 134 6.98 -6.88 9.74
N LEU A 135 6.46 -5.94 10.54
CA LEU A 135 6.82 -5.77 11.95
C LEU A 135 5.84 -6.50 12.87
N GLY A 136 4.59 -6.62 12.45
CA GLY A 136 3.53 -7.29 13.19
C GLY A 136 2.14 -6.90 12.68
N PHE A 137 1.11 -7.41 13.34
CA PHE A 137 -0.27 -7.09 13.02
C PHE A 137 -1.10 -6.93 14.30
N ALA A 138 -2.19 -6.18 14.18
CA ALA A 138 -3.10 -5.92 15.28
C ALA A 138 -4.55 -5.95 14.82
N ARG A 139 -5.45 -6.29 15.73
CA ARG A 139 -6.90 -6.35 15.48
C ARG A 139 -7.59 -5.36 16.41
N PRO A 140 -8.05 -4.21 15.91
CA PRO A 140 -8.76 -3.26 16.75
C PRO A 140 -10.06 -3.90 17.25
N PRO A 141 -10.47 -3.60 18.49
CA PRO A 141 -11.78 -4.01 18.95
C PRO A 141 -12.87 -3.22 18.24
N ARG A 142 -14.10 -3.69 18.45
CA ARG A 142 -15.32 -3.00 18.03
C ARG A 142 -15.74 -2.04 19.15
N PHE A 143 -16.28 -0.88 18.79
CA PHE A 143 -16.96 0.07 19.69
C PHE A 143 -16.13 0.75 20.80
N ARG A 144 -14.91 0.27 21.10
CA ARG A 144 -14.01 0.90 22.08
C ARG A 144 -12.67 1.23 21.43
N THR A 145 -12.08 2.33 21.84
CA THR A 145 -10.68 2.62 21.52
C THR A 145 -9.78 1.69 22.33
N LYS A 146 -8.78 1.12 21.67
CA LYS A 146 -7.72 0.33 22.29
C LYS A 146 -6.36 0.94 22.00
N THR A 147 -5.48 0.80 22.97
CA THR A 147 -4.05 0.99 22.78
C THR A 147 -3.41 -0.39 22.59
N ASP A 148 -2.76 -0.63 21.45
CA ASP A 148 -1.93 -1.82 21.25
C ASP A 148 -0.46 -1.48 21.18
N VAL A 149 0.36 -2.45 21.58
CA VAL A 149 1.81 -2.39 21.52
C VAL A 149 2.31 -3.45 20.54
N ILE A 150 3.00 -3.00 19.49
CA ILE A 150 3.65 -3.88 18.52
C ILE A 150 5.13 -3.94 18.87
N ALA A 151 5.55 -5.06 19.45
CA ALA A 151 6.96 -5.31 19.75
C ALA A 151 7.72 -5.52 18.43
N VAL A 152 8.75 -4.71 18.21
CA VAL A 152 9.61 -4.76 17.02
C VAL A 152 10.95 -5.37 17.39
N GLY A 153 11.62 -4.77 18.37
CA GLY A 153 12.90 -5.24 18.90
C GLY A 153 14.08 -5.06 17.93
N ARG A 154 15.28 -5.39 18.43
CA ARG A 154 16.55 -5.18 17.72
C ARG A 154 16.71 -6.09 16.50
N SER A 155 16.07 -7.26 16.49
CA SER A 155 16.17 -8.27 15.42
C SER A 155 15.61 -7.82 14.07
N LYS A 156 14.76 -6.77 14.05
CA LYS A 156 14.22 -6.19 12.81
C LYS A 156 15.16 -5.16 12.16
N GLY A 157 16.30 -4.87 12.78
CA GLY A 157 17.33 -3.97 12.26
C GLY A 157 16.97 -2.49 12.38
N ARG A 158 17.74 -1.63 11.69
CA ARG A 158 17.53 -0.19 11.67
C ARG A 158 16.40 0.16 10.68
N LEU A 159 15.33 0.74 11.19
CA LEU A 159 14.21 1.20 10.38
C LEU A 159 14.35 2.70 10.11
N GLU A 160 14.12 3.12 8.87
CA GLU A 160 14.08 4.55 8.52
C GLU A 160 12.65 5.13 8.55
N ALA A 161 11.65 4.27 8.35
CA ALA A 161 10.25 4.65 8.36
C ALA A 161 9.36 3.46 8.71
N PHE A 162 8.09 3.71 9.02
CA PHE A 162 7.06 2.68 9.05
C PHE A 162 5.79 3.13 8.33
N ARG A 163 4.89 2.20 8.03
CA ARG A 163 3.56 2.46 7.46
C ARG A 163 2.56 1.43 7.96
N LEU A 164 1.28 1.75 7.84
CA LEU A 164 0.18 0.88 8.23
C LEU A 164 -0.58 0.42 6.98
N VAL A 165 -0.96 -0.86 6.95
CA VAL A 165 -1.86 -1.41 5.95
C VAL A 165 -3.13 -1.83 6.67
N VAL A 166 -4.24 -1.16 6.35
CA VAL A 166 -5.55 -1.50 6.89
C VAL A 166 -6.22 -2.50 5.96
N GLU A 167 -6.62 -3.62 6.54
CA GLU A 167 -7.31 -4.69 5.85
C GLU A 167 -8.59 -5.04 6.62
N LYS A 168 -9.51 -5.66 5.90
CA LYS A 168 -10.80 -6.13 6.37
C LYS A 168 -11.77 -5.01 6.73
N HIS A 169 -11.46 -4.01 7.54
CA HIS A 169 -12.42 -2.96 7.87
C HIS A 169 -11.75 -1.62 8.06
N ASP A 170 -12.53 -0.56 7.89
CA ASP A 170 -12.10 0.80 8.16
C ASP A 170 -11.71 0.96 9.64
N VAL A 171 -10.59 1.64 9.87
CA VAL A 171 -10.02 1.90 11.19
C VAL A 171 -9.95 3.40 11.41
N ARG A 172 -10.37 3.86 12.59
CA ARG A 172 -10.10 5.22 13.05
C ARG A 172 -8.91 5.19 14.00
N PHE A 173 -7.84 5.85 13.58
CA PHE A 173 -6.64 6.06 14.39
C PHE A 173 -6.77 7.34 15.21
N GLN A 174 -6.17 7.34 16.40
CA GLN A 174 -6.25 8.40 17.40
C GLN A 174 -4.87 8.70 18.02
N GLY A 175 -3.80 8.35 17.30
CA GLY A 175 -2.44 8.52 17.79
C GLY A 175 -1.54 7.33 17.46
N LEU A 176 -0.29 7.66 17.20
CA LEU A 176 0.81 6.74 16.98
C LEU A 176 2.01 7.26 17.76
N ARG A 177 2.71 6.35 18.43
CA ARG A 177 3.95 6.65 19.14
C ARG A 177 4.95 5.54 18.90
N VAL A 178 6.21 5.90 18.71
CA VAL A 178 7.33 4.97 18.59
C VAL A 178 8.19 5.12 19.82
N VAL A 179 8.55 3.99 20.45
CA VAL A 179 9.53 3.94 21.53
C VAL A 179 10.78 3.25 21.01
N TYR A 180 11.92 3.91 21.16
CA TYR A 180 13.23 3.42 20.73
C TYR A 180 13.90 2.58 21.82
N GLY A 181 14.89 1.77 21.43
CA GLY A 181 15.65 0.94 22.36
C GLY A 181 16.40 1.69 23.46
N ASN A 182 16.62 2.99 23.30
CA ASN A 182 17.21 3.88 24.30
C ASN A 182 16.16 4.59 25.18
N GLY A 183 14.88 4.23 25.08
CA GLY A 183 13.77 4.83 25.83
C GLY A 183 13.22 6.12 25.26
N SER A 184 13.90 6.76 24.29
CA SER A 184 13.34 7.96 23.64
C SER A 184 12.05 7.65 22.89
N GLU A 185 11.14 8.62 22.84
CA GLU A 185 9.84 8.49 22.18
C GLU A 185 9.73 9.48 21.01
N GLN A 186 9.04 9.06 19.96
CA GLN A 186 8.61 9.95 18.87
C GLN A 186 7.11 9.78 18.66
N GLU A 187 6.37 10.87 18.80
CA GLU A 187 4.93 10.90 18.57
C GLU A 187 4.59 11.31 17.13
N PHE A 188 3.54 10.71 16.60
CA PHE A 188 2.95 11.05 15.32
C PHE A 188 1.47 11.40 15.56
N PRO A 189 1.08 12.68 15.45
CA PRO A 189 -0.30 13.09 15.59
C PRO A 189 -1.11 12.57 14.40
N PHE A 190 -1.61 11.34 14.52
CA PHE A 190 -2.31 10.63 13.46
C PHE A 190 -3.75 10.32 13.88
N TYR A 191 -4.63 11.29 13.56
CA TYR A 191 -6.05 11.27 13.90
C TYR A 191 -6.89 11.13 12.63
N SER A 192 -6.81 9.96 11.99
CA SER A 192 -7.40 9.76 10.67
C SER A 192 -8.26 8.50 10.60
N LYS A 193 -9.36 8.57 9.84
CA LYS A 193 -10.06 7.39 9.35
C LYS A 193 -9.29 6.84 8.15
N VAL A 194 -8.89 5.58 8.23
CA VAL A 194 -8.24 4.84 7.16
C VAL A 194 -9.17 3.70 6.76
N ASN A 195 -9.64 3.75 5.53
CA ASN A 195 -10.55 2.74 4.99
C ASN A 195 -9.87 1.37 4.79
N ASP A 196 -10.68 0.34 4.61
CA ASP A 196 -10.18 -0.97 4.20
C ASP A 196 -9.39 -0.89 2.88
N GLY A 197 -8.28 -1.61 2.86
CA GLY A 197 -7.38 -1.76 1.73
C GLY A 197 -6.39 -0.62 1.58
N VAL A 198 -6.46 0.45 2.39
CA VAL A 198 -5.52 1.57 2.31
C VAL A 198 -4.17 1.20 2.93
N THR A 199 -3.09 1.69 2.31
CA THR A 199 -1.79 1.82 2.97
C THR A 199 -1.54 3.29 3.30
N THR A 200 -1.16 3.61 4.53
CA THR A 200 -0.86 4.99 4.93
C THR A 200 0.38 5.52 4.23
N ASN A 201 0.54 6.84 4.25
CA ASN A 201 1.85 7.46 3.99
C ASN A 201 2.90 6.93 4.98
N ARG A 202 4.18 7.09 4.61
CA ARG A 202 5.29 6.70 5.49
C ARG A 202 5.40 7.67 6.67
N PHE A 203 5.57 7.11 7.86
CA PHE A 203 5.96 7.83 9.06
C PHE A 203 7.48 7.75 9.17
N VAL A 204 8.15 8.89 8.99
CA VAL A 204 9.61 8.97 8.99
C VAL A 204 10.12 8.94 10.42
N LEU A 205 11.04 8.00 10.69
CA LEU A 205 11.65 7.85 12.00
C LEU A 205 12.85 8.79 12.14
N ALA A 206 13.04 9.33 13.35
CA ALA A 206 14.20 10.16 13.65
C ALA A 206 15.52 9.41 13.37
N ARG A 207 16.48 10.10 12.72
CA ARG A 207 17.74 9.51 12.26
C ARG A 207 18.91 9.65 13.24
N GLU A 208 18.85 10.59 14.17
CA GLU A 208 19.95 10.95 15.08
C GLU A 208 19.90 10.14 16.39
N GLY A 209 21.02 10.02 17.12
CA GLY A 209 21.09 9.38 18.44
C GLY A 209 21.54 7.91 18.46
N ARG A 210 22.44 7.57 19.40
CA ARG A 210 22.97 6.21 19.63
C ARG A 210 21.86 5.27 20.15
N GLY A 211 21.87 4.01 19.71
CA GLY A 211 20.95 2.97 20.21
C GLY A 211 19.51 3.03 19.70
N ARG A 212 19.19 3.90 18.73
CA ARG A 212 17.84 4.00 18.14
C ARG A 212 17.54 2.88 17.14
N TYR A 213 17.28 1.68 17.64
CA TYR A 213 16.39 0.74 16.96
C TYR A 213 14.96 0.94 17.47
N VAL A 214 13.95 0.60 16.67
CA VAL A 214 12.55 0.66 17.11
C VAL A 214 12.32 -0.49 18.09
N GLN A 215 12.03 -0.19 19.35
CA GLN A 215 11.70 -1.20 20.34
C GLN A 215 10.25 -1.63 20.18
N LYS A 216 9.32 -0.66 20.16
CA LYS A 216 7.89 -0.90 20.02
C LYS A 216 7.17 0.26 19.34
N ILE A 217 6.06 -0.05 18.71
CA ILE A 217 5.11 0.93 18.17
C ILE A 217 3.84 0.84 19.00
N ILE A 218 3.41 1.95 19.57
CA ILE A 218 2.18 2.10 20.33
C ILE A 218 1.16 2.79 19.42
N VAL A 219 -0.01 2.18 19.30
CA VAL A 219 -1.08 2.67 18.42
C VAL A 219 -2.38 2.78 19.20
N ARG A 220 -3.10 3.89 19.05
CA ARG A 220 -4.44 4.08 19.63
C ARG A 220 -5.48 4.14 18.52
N TYR A 221 -6.45 3.22 18.53
CA TYR A 221 -7.35 3.03 17.39
C TYR A 221 -8.60 2.21 17.71
N ASN A 222 -9.61 2.28 16.84
CA ASN A 222 -10.82 1.45 16.87
C ASN A 222 -11.30 1.09 15.45
N THR A 223 -12.07 0.01 15.34
CA THR A 223 -12.80 -0.31 14.09
C THR A 223 -14.01 0.61 13.99
N THR A 224 -14.22 1.25 12.83
CA THR A 224 -15.42 2.09 12.66
C THR A 224 -16.71 1.24 12.57
N THR A 225 -17.81 1.79 13.08
CA THR A 225 -19.10 1.19 13.52
C THR A 225 -19.92 0.41 12.48
N ASN A 226 -19.35 -0.13 11.42
CA ASN A 226 -20.12 -0.95 10.48
C ASN A 226 -20.05 -2.43 10.88
N PHE A 227 -21.16 -2.95 11.39
CA PHE A 227 -21.46 -4.27 11.98
C PHE A 227 -20.93 -5.55 11.25
N LYS A 228 -20.19 -5.46 10.14
CA LYS A 228 -19.85 -6.60 9.26
C LYS A 228 -18.42 -7.16 9.35
N GLY A 229 -17.67 -6.93 10.44
CA GLY A 229 -16.42 -7.68 10.71
C GLY A 229 -15.42 -6.99 11.66
N ARG A 230 -14.16 -7.45 11.70
CA ARG A 230 -13.06 -6.87 12.50
C ARG A 230 -11.95 -6.44 11.56
N ALA A 231 -11.37 -5.25 11.76
CA ALA A 231 -10.23 -4.84 10.94
C ALA A 231 -8.97 -5.64 11.30
N LEU A 232 -8.00 -5.60 10.39
CA LEU A 232 -6.65 -6.08 10.58
C LEU A 232 -5.71 -4.94 10.17
N VAL A 233 -4.84 -4.52 11.07
CA VAL A 233 -3.82 -3.51 10.79
C VAL A 233 -2.48 -4.21 10.74
N LYS A 234 -1.79 -4.18 9.59
CA LYS A 234 -0.41 -4.66 9.47
C LYS A 234 0.54 -3.49 9.58
N PHE A 235 1.62 -3.67 10.34
CA PHE A 235 2.69 -2.71 10.54
C PHE A 235 3.87 -3.12 9.66
N GLN A 236 4.33 -2.21 8.81
CA GLN A 236 5.46 -2.46 7.93
C GLN A 236 6.56 -1.43 8.17
N GLY A 237 7.79 -1.88 8.32
CA GLY A 237 8.98 -1.04 8.52
C GLY A 237 9.82 -0.99 7.26
N TYR A 238 10.33 0.18 6.92
CA TYR A 238 11.29 0.35 5.83
C TYR A 238 12.70 0.17 6.39
N ARG A 239 13.37 -0.90 5.95
CA ARG A 239 14.75 -1.24 6.30
C ARG A 239 15.63 -1.02 5.06
N ARG A 240 16.67 -0.20 5.18
CA ARG A 240 17.69 -0.05 4.14
C ARG A 240 18.93 -0.84 4.48
#